data_AF-A0A4Z0H9K5-F1
#
_entry.id   AF-A0A4Z0H9K5-F1
#
_cell.length_a   1.000
_cell.length_b   1.000
_cell.length_c   1.000
_cell.angle_alpha   90.00
_cell.angle_beta   90.00
_cell.angle_gamma   90.00
#
_symmetry.space_group_name_H-M   'P 1'
#
loop_
_entity.id
_entity.type
_entity.pdbx_description
1 polymer ?
#
loop_
_entity_poly.entity_id
_entity_poly.type
_entity_poly.pdbx_seq_one_letter_code
_entity_poly.pdbx_strand_id
1 'polypeptide(L)' 'MHTCPRCGSDAVPDPEHARVICCLSCWHTWALPKDTHCPGFLPRLMPALRVLDEYRDLNR' A
#
# COMPACT_ATOMS: atom_id res chain seq x y z
N MET A 1 14.80 5.28 9.23
CA MET A 1 14.94 5.91 7.92
C MET A 1 14.08 5.14 6.93
N HIS A 2 13.22 5.81 6.18
CA HIS A 2 12.41 5.16 5.14
C HIS A 2 13.12 5.30 3.80
N THR A 3 13.13 4.23 3.02
CA THR A 3 13.75 4.20 1.69
C THR A 3 12.67 4.30 0.62
N CYS A 4 12.92 5.08 -0.43
CA CYS A 4 11.99 5.23 -1.54
C CYS A 4 11.85 3.93 -2.33
N PRO A 5 10.62 3.40 -2.52
CA PRO A 5 10.41 2.17 -3.28
C PRO A 5 10.68 2.35 -4.79
N ARG A 6 10.77 3.59 -5.27
CA ARG A 6 10.94 3.89 -6.70
C ARG A 6 12.39 4.09 -7.11
N CYS A 7 13.18 4.79 -6.30
CA CYS A 7 14.57 5.16 -6.65
C CYS A 7 15.62 4.74 -5.61
N GLY A 8 15.22 4.13 -4.49
CA GLY A 8 16.15 3.67 -3.45
C GLY A 8 16.80 4.78 -2.62
N SER A 9 16.47 6.05 -2.89
CA SER A 9 16.97 7.19 -2.11
C SER A 9 16.24 7.31 -0.76
N ASP A 10 16.76 8.14 0.12
CA ASP A 10 16.10 8.44 1.39
C ASP A 10 14.76 9.14 1.18
N ALA A 11 13.82 8.81 2.05
CA ALA A 11 12.48 9.37 2.07
C ALA A 11 12.17 9.93 3.46
N VAL A 12 11.50 11.08 3.48
CA VAL A 12 11.29 11.92 4.65
C VAL A 12 9.77 12.04 4.90
N PRO A 13 9.32 12.08 6.17
CA PRO A 13 7.92 12.33 6.47
C PRO A 13 7.47 13.73 6.01
N ASP A 14 6.23 13.83 5.55
CA ASP A 14 5.60 15.10 5.21
C ASP A 14 5.24 15.88 6.50
N PRO A 15 5.58 17.18 6.61
CA PRO A 15 5.29 17.97 7.80
C PRO A 15 3.82 18.38 7.94
N GLU A 16 3.07 18.46 6.84
CA GLU A 16 1.66 18.87 6.83
C GLU A 16 0.72 17.66 6.97
N HIS A 17 1.12 16.51 6.41
CA HIS A 17 0.29 15.32 6.35
C HIS A 17 0.87 14.18 7.18
N ALA A 18 0.25 13.94 8.34
CA ALA A 18 0.58 12.78 9.17
C ALA A 18 0.45 11.48 8.35
N ARG A 19 1.50 10.66 8.37
CA ARG A 19 1.61 9.36 7.66
C ARG A 19 1.85 9.45 6.15
N VAL A 20 2.14 10.62 5.60
CA VAL A 20 2.67 10.72 4.23
C VAL A 20 4.19 10.73 4.28
N ILE A 21 4.82 10.03 3.34
CA ILE A 21 6.25 10.05 3.14
C ILE A 21 6.51 10.54 1.71
N CYS A 22 7.49 11.42 1.58
CA CYS A 22 7.94 11.96 0.31
C CYS A 22 9.43 11.64 0.09
N CYS A 23 9.78 11.30 -1.14
CA CYS A 23 11.16 11.20 -1.58
C CYS A 23 11.55 12.50 -2.29
N LEU A 24 12.54 13.23 -1.76
CA LEU A 24 13.01 14.49 -2.35
C LEU A 24 13.85 14.30 -3.62
N SER A 25 14.33 13.08 -3.89
CA SER A 25 15.13 12.78 -5.07
C SER A 25 14.28 12.54 -6.32
N CYS A 26 13.17 11.82 -6.20
CA CYS A 26 12.29 11.48 -7.33
C CYS A 26 10.88 12.08 -7.22
N TRP A 27 10.63 12.90 -6.19
CA TRP A 27 9.34 13.52 -5.89
C TRP A 27 8.18 12.53 -5.74
N HIS A 28 8.48 11.27 -5.44
CA HIS A 28 7.46 10.26 -5.20
C HIS A 28 6.89 10.40 -3.79
N THR A 29 5.57 10.44 -3.69
CA THR A 29 4.82 10.54 -2.43
C THR A 29 3.94 9.32 -2.26
N TRP A 30 3.85 8.81 -1.04
CA TRP A 30 2.93 7.74 -0.69
C TRP A 30 2.48 7.83 0.77
N ALA A 31 1.28 7.33 1.04
CA ALA A 31 0.77 7.21 2.40
C ALA A 31 1.24 5.89 3.02
N LEU A 32 1.70 5.95 4.27
CA LEU A 32 1.88 4.75 5.08
C LEU A 32 0.52 4.08 5.31
N PRO A 33 0.47 2.73 5.28
CA PRO A 33 -0.74 2.02 5.62
C PRO A 33 -1.21 2.50 7.00
N LYS A 34 -2.45 2.99 7.06
CA LYS A 34 -3.11 3.18 8.35
C LYS A 34 -3.27 1.80 8.94
N ASP A 35 -2.81 1.58 10.17
CA ASP A 35 -3.21 0.41 10.95
C ASP A 35 -4.73 0.38 11.00
N THR A 36 -5.34 -0.30 10.03
CA THR A 36 -6.70 -0.75 10.13
C THR A 36 -6.59 -1.88 11.12
N HIS A 37 -6.83 -1.57 12.39
CA HIS A 37 -7.16 -2.58 13.37
C HIS A 37 -8.28 -3.41 12.74
N CYS A 38 -7.94 -4.56 12.15
CA CYS A 38 -8.91 -5.49 11.60
C CYS A 38 -9.47 -6.22 12.82
N PRO A 39 -10.66 -5.87 13.34
CA PRO A 39 -11.19 -6.51 14.54
C PRO A 39 -11.73 -7.92 14.23
N GLY A 40 -11.34 -8.50 13.09
CA GLY A 40 -11.90 -9.73 12.55
C GLY A 40 -10.86 -10.46 11.74
N PHE A 41 -10.18 -11.40 12.39
CA PHE A 41 -9.74 -12.61 11.73
C PHE A 41 -10.99 -13.28 11.10
N LEU A 42 -11.21 -13.09 9.79
CA LEU A 42 -12.29 -13.75 9.05
C LEU A 42 -11.69 -14.78 8.08
N PRO A 43 -11.51 -16.05 8.49
CA PRO A 43 -10.96 -17.11 7.64
C PRO A 43 -11.95 -17.59 6.55
N ARG A 44 -12.92 -16.78 6.14
CA ARG A 44 -14.02 -17.20 5.23
C ARG A 44 -14.14 -16.42 3.91
N LEU A 45 -13.32 -15.40 3.67
CA LEU A 45 -13.36 -14.64 2.41
C LEU A 45 -12.44 -15.18 1.30
N MET A 46 -11.63 -16.21 1.57
CA MET A 46 -10.70 -16.76 0.58
C MET A 46 -11.35 -17.37 -0.67
N PRO A 47 -12.49 -18.10 -0.61
CA PRO A 47 -13.07 -18.69 -1.81
C PRO A 47 -13.58 -17.63 -2.79
N ALA A 48 -14.30 -16.63 -2.30
CA ALA A 48 -14.89 -15.58 -3.13
C ALA A 48 -13.82 -14.72 -3.83
N LEU A 49 -12.69 -14.48 -3.15
CA LEU A 49 -11.57 -13.74 -3.74
C LEU A 49 -10.79 -14.56 -4.77
N ARG A 50 -10.65 -15.89 -4.60
CA ARG A 50 -10.07 -16.77 -5.64
C ARG A 50 -10.91 -16.79 -6.90
N VAL A 51 -12.24 -16.88 -6.74
CA VAL A 51 -13.16 -16.85 -7.88
C VAL A 51 -13.00 -15.54 -8.66
N LEU A 52 -12.93 -14.40 -7.97
CA LEU A 52 -12.73 -13.10 -8.64
C LEU A 52 -11.40 -13.00 -9.40
N ASP A 53 -10.34 -13.66 -8.92
CA ASP A 53 -9.04 -13.73 -9.59
C ASP A 53 -9.12 -14.58 -10.88
N GLU A 54 -9.75 -15.76 -10.81
CA GLU A 54 -9.98 -16.65 -11.96
C GLU A 54 -10.82 -16.01 -13.07
N TYR A 55 -11.83 -15.20 -12.73
CA TYR A 55 -12.65 -14.49 -13.71
C TYR A 55 -12.00 -13.21 -14.27
N ARG A 56 -10.94 -12.70 -13.62
CA ARG A 56 -10.26 -11.49 -14.07
C ARG A 56 -9.37 -11.74 -15.28
N ASP A 57 -8.84 -12.95 -15.42
CA ASP A 57 -8.03 -13.37 -16.57
C ASP A 57 -8.86 -13.70 -17.82
N LEU A 58 -10.17 -13.92 -17.68
CA LEU A 58 -11.09 -14.23 -18.79
C LEU A 58 -11.56 -13.00 -19.58
N ASN A 59 -11.27 -11.80 -19.10
CA ASN A 59 -11.67 -10.53 -19.72
C ASN A 59 -10.51 -9.82 -20.45
N ARG A 60 -9.51 -10.57 -20.92
CA ARG A 60 -8.40 -10.03 -21.72
C ARG A 60 -8.49 -10.41 -23.19
#